data_AF-A0A1F9LY36-F1
#
_entry.id   AF-A0A1F9LY36-F1
#
_cell.length_a   1.000
_cell.length_b   1.000
_cell.length_c   1.000
_cell.angle_alpha   90.00
_cell.angle_beta   90.00
_cell.angle_gamma   90.00
#
_symmetry.space_group_name_H-M   'P 1'
#
loop_
_entity.id
_entity.type
_entity.pdbx_description
1 polymer ?
#
loop_
_entity_poly.entity_id
_entity_poly.type
_entity_poly.pdbx_seq_one_letter_code
_entity_poly.pdbx_strand_id
1 'polypeptide(L)' 'MNFKLVLSLIFAGLAALFIIQNVAVAEIRFLFWTLSMSRSLLMFFILAIGIVLGWLLHSFMMHRQVEKRMNPEP' A
#
# COMPACT_ATOMS: atom_id res chain seq x y z
N MET A 1 -29.32 -25.95 1.86
CA MET A 1 -28.67 -24.92 2.70
C MET A 1 -28.74 -23.59 1.98
N ASN A 2 -29.15 -22.52 2.67
CA ASN A 2 -29.20 -21.18 2.07
C ASN A 2 -27.77 -20.71 1.81
N PHE A 3 -27.28 -20.89 0.58
CA PHE A 3 -25.92 -20.52 0.15
C PHE A 3 -25.56 -19.08 0.55
N LYS A 4 -26.56 -18.17 0.53
CA LYS A 4 -26.43 -16.79 1.02
C LYS A 4 -26.04 -16.69 2.50
N LEU A 5 -26.60 -17.54 3.38
CA LEU A 5 -26.25 -17.58 4.80
C LEU A 5 -24.85 -18.14 5.03
N VAL A 6 -24.49 -19.21 4.30
CA VAL A 6 -23.15 -19.80 4.38
C VAL A 6 -22.09 -18.79 3.92
N LEU A 7 -22.34 -18.11 2.80
CA LEU A 7 -21.47 -17.08 2.28
C LEU A 7 -21.35 -15.90 3.26
N SER A 8 -22.46 -15.42 3.82
CA SER A 8 -22.47 -14.37 4.84
C SER A 8 -21.66 -14.76 6.08
N LEU A 9 -21.76 -16.01 6.53
CA LEU A 9 -21.01 -16.50 7.68
C LEU A 9 -19.50 -16.59 7.40
N ILE A 10 -19.13 -17.01 6.18
CA ILE A 10 -17.74 -17.02 5.72
C ILE A 10 -17.17 -15.59 5.70
N PHE A 11 -17.89 -14.62 5.14
CA PHE A 11 -17.45 -13.22 5.11
C PHE A 11 -17.33 -12.62 6.52
N ALA A 12 -18.29 -12.92 7.41
CA ALA A 12 -18.22 -12.49 8.80
C ALA A 12 -16.99 -13.08 9.53
N GLY A 13 -16.70 -14.37 9.31
CA GLY A 13 -15.51 -15.04 9.84
C GLY A 13 -14.20 -14.44 9.30
N LEU A 14 -14.14 -14.18 8.00
CA LEU A 14 -12.98 -13.52 7.36
C LEU A 14 -12.77 -12.10 7.90
N ALA A 15 -13.83 -11.33 8.10
CA ALA A 15 -13.76 -10.00 8.69
C ALA A 15 -13.25 -10.04 10.15
N ALA A 16 -13.75 -10.97 10.96
CA ALA A 16 -13.29 -11.17 12.33
C ALA A 16 -11.81 -11.60 12.36
N LEU A 17 -11.40 -12.54 11.51
CA LEU A 17 -10.00 -12.95 11.37
C LEU A 17 -9.10 -11.82 10.89
N PHE A 18 -9.58 -10.99 9.96
CA PHE A 18 -8.87 -9.79 9.52
C PHE A 18 -8.67 -8.84 10.69
N ILE A 19 -9.72 -8.54 11.47
CA ILE A 19 -9.61 -7.64 12.63
C ILE A 19 -8.64 -8.21 13.67
N ILE A 20 -8.78 -9.48 14.06
CA ILE A 20 -7.93 -10.11 15.10
C ILE A 20 -6.46 -10.17 14.67
N GLN A 21 -6.19 -10.50 13.40
CA GLN A 21 -4.81 -10.50 12.88
C GLN A 21 -4.24 -9.08 12.77
N ASN A 22 -5.10 -8.09 12.54
CA ASN A 22 -4.72 -6.68 12.43
C ASN A 22 -4.79 -5.88 13.73
N VAL A 23 -5.29 -6.46 14.82
CA VAL A 23 -5.27 -5.90 16.18
C VAL A 23 -3.84 -5.78 16.70
N ALA A 24 -2.92 -6.61 16.19
CA ALA A 24 -1.53 -6.55 16.58
C ALA A 24 -0.88 -5.29 15.99
N VAL A 25 -0.79 -4.27 16.84
CA VAL A 25 -0.09 -3.00 16.57
C VAL A 25 1.38 -3.32 16.28
N ALA A 26 1.86 -2.87 15.12
CA ALA A 26 3.28 -2.84 14.83
C ALA A 26 3.85 -1.54 15.40
N GLU A 27 4.89 -1.69 16.21
CA GLU A 27 5.68 -0.58 16.71
C GLU A 27 6.91 -0.43 15.82
N ILE A 28 6.97 0.64 15.05
CA ILE A 28 8.19 1.06 14.35
C ILE A 28 8.90 2.05 15.27
N ARG A 29 10.12 1.71 15.70
CA ARG A 29 11.04 2.66 16.35
C ARG A 29 12.08 3.10 15.34
N PHE A 30 12.11 4.40 15.05
CA PHE A 30 13.08 5.02 14.16
C PHE A 30 13.86 6.11 14.89
N LEU A 31 15.14 5.86 15.16
CA LEU A 31 16.07 6.70 15.93
C LEU A 31 15.51 7.18 17.29
N PHE A 32 14.70 8.24 17.30
CA PHE A 32 14.07 8.84 18.50
C PHE A 32 12.54 8.88 18.44
N TRP A 33 11.94 8.39 17.35
CA TRP A 33 10.52 8.45 17.11
C TRP A 33 9.90 7.05 17.12
N THR A 34 8.79 6.91 17.83
CA THR A 34 8.04 5.65 17.91
C THR A 34 6.70 5.86 17.26
N LEU A 35 6.38 5.04 16.27
CA LEU A 35 5.11 5.05 15.56
C LEU A 35 4.43 3.70 15.77
N SER A 36 3.28 3.73 16.43
CA SER A 36 2.49 2.54 16.76
C SER A 36 1.20 2.56 15.93
N MET A 37 1.10 1.66 14.95
CA MET A 37 -0.05 1.57 14.03
C MET A 37 -0.37 0.10 13.72
N SER A 38 -1.58 -0.21 13.22
CA SER A 38 -1.89 -1.58 12.79
C SER A 38 -1.01 -2.01 11.61
N ARG A 39 -0.63 -3.29 11.58
CA ARG A 39 0.23 -3.85 10.51
C ARG A 39 -0.35 -3.68 9.11
N SER A 40 -1.66 -3.81 8.94
CA SER A 40 -2.34 -3.55 7.66
C SER A 40 -2.19 -2.11 7.20
N LEU A 41 -2.38 -1.15 8.10
CA LEU A 41 -2.30 0.26 7.76
C LEU A 41 -0.88 0.64 7.33
N LEU A 42 0.12 0.10 8.03
CA LEU A 42 1.53 0.21 7.67
C LEU A 42 1.81 -0.37 6.27
N MET A 43 1.34 -1.59 5.98
CA MET A 43 1.50 -2.20 4.65
C MET A 43 0.83 -1.36 3.55
N PHE A 44 -0.35 -0.82 3.83
CA PHE A 44 -1.07 0.04 2.90
C PHE A 44 -0.30 1.33 2.60
N PHE A 45 0.26 1.99 3.62
CA PHE A 45 1.09 3.17 3.43
C PHE A 45 2.37 2.88 2.65
N ILE A 46 3.07 1.76 2.93
CA ILE A 46 4.27 1.37 2.16
C ILE A 46 3.92 1.19 0.69
N LEU A 47 2.81 0.49 0.40
CA LEU A 47 2.35 0.27 -0.97
C LEU A 47 1.99 1.60 -1.66
N ALA A 48 1.23 2.46 -0.98
CA ALA A 48 0.83 3.76 -1.52
C ALA A 48 2.05 4.64 -1.82
N ILE A 49 3.03 4.71 -0.90
CA ILE A 49 4.28 5.44 -1.11
C ILE A 49 5.04 4.86 -2.30
N GLY A 50 5.14 3.53 -2.40
CA GLY A 50 5.79 2.85 -3.53
C GLY A 50 5.15 3.20 -4.87
N ILE A 51 3.81 3.20 -4.95
CA ILE A 51 3.06 3.58 -6.16
C ILE A 51 3.31 5.05 -6.51
N VAL A 52 3.23 5.96 -5.54
CA VAL A 52 3.46 7.39 -5.76
C VAL A 52 4.89 7.64 -6.24
N LEU A 53 5.89 7.04 -5.61
CA LEU A 53 7.30 7.17 -6.02
C LEU A 53 7.53 6.58 -7.41
N GLY A 54 6.95 5.42 -7.70
CA GLY A 54 7.04 4.79 -9.03
C GLY A 54 6.43 5.66 -10.12
N TRP A 55 5.26 6.24 -9.86
CA TRP A 55 4.61 7.17 -10.77
C TRP A 55 5.47 8.41 -10.99
N LEU A 56 5.93 9.05 -9.91
CA LEU A 56 6.76 10.26 -10.00
C LEU A 56 8.04 9.97 -10.80
N LEU A 57 8.75 8.89 -10.48
CA LEU A 57 9.95 8.50 -11.20
C LEU A 57 9.68 8.25 -12.69
N HIS A 58 8.59 7.55 -13.01
CA HIS A 58 8.19 7.33 -14.40
C HIS A 58 7.89 8.66 -15.13
N SER A 59 7.19 9.58 -14.47
CA SER A 59 6.89 10.91 -15.00
C SER A 59 8.17 11.73 -15.25
N PHE A 60 9.11 11.76 -14.29
CA PHE A 60 10.41 12.42 -14.46
C PHE A 60 11.23 11.82 -15.62
N MET A 61 11.27 10.49 -15.72
CA MET A 61 11.97 9.82 -16.82
C MET A 61 11.33 10.10 -18.18
N MET A 62 10.00 10.12 -18.25
CA MET A 62 9.26 10.44 -19.47
C MET A 62 9.55 11.88 -19.92
N HIS A 63 9.56 12.83 -18.98
CA HIS A 63 9.83 14.23 -19.28
C HIS A 63 11.25 14.42 -19.86
N ARG A 64 12.23 13.69 -19.32
CA ARG A 64 13.61 13.70 -19.80
C ARG A 64 13.79 13.04 -21.17
N GLN A 65 12.96 12.05 -21.51
CA GLN A 65 12.95 11.42 -22.83
C GLN A 65 12.33 12.32 -23.89
N VAL A 66 11.30 13.09 -23.55
CA VAL A 66 10.68 14.08 -24.45
C VAL A 66 11.67 15.21 -24.76
N GLU A 67 12.37 15.70 -23.73
CA GLU A 67 13.39 16.74 -23.90
C GLU A 67 14.55 16.28 -24.81
N LYS A 68 15.05 15.05 -24.62
CA LYS A 68 16.07 14.46 -25.50
C LYS A 68 15.62 14.25 -26.95
N ARG A 69 14.32 14.05 -27.20
CA ARG A 69 13.79 13.91 -28.57
C ARG A 69 13.58 15.26 -29.26
N MET A 70 13.33 16.33 -28.51
CA MET A 70 13.10 17.67 -29.08
C MET A 70 14.39 18.47 -29.32
N ASN A 71 15.50 18.10 -28.65
CA ASN A 71 16.82 18.63 -28.95
C ASN A 71 17.81 17.46 -29.14
N PRO A 72 17.78 16.78 -30.30
CA PRO A 72 18.79 15.78 -30.61
C PRO A 72 20.15 16.48 -30.67
N GLU A 73 21.14 15.99 -29.90
CA GLU A 73 22.52 16.45 -30.06
C GLU A 73 22.97 16.21 -31.51
N PRO A 74 23.70 17.17 -32.12
CA PRO A 74 24.05 17.16 -33.54
C PRO A 74 24.98 16.00 -33.95
#